data_AF-A0A0C2BIK1-F1
#
_entry.id   AF-A0A0C2BIK1-F1
#
_cell.length_a   1.000
_cell.length_b   1.000
_cell.length_c   1.000
_cell.angle_alpha   90.00
_cell.angle_beta   90.00
_cell.angle_gamma   90.00
#
_symmetry.space_group_name_H-M   'P 1'
#
loop_
_entity.id
_entity.type
_entity.pdbx_description
1 polymer ?
#
loop_
_entity_poly.entity_id
_entity_poly.type
_entity_poly.pdbx_seq_one_letter_code
_entity_poly.pdbx_strand_id
1 'polypeptide(L)'
;MCTTAYHTKEITNEARTYLEFHNLTVFPQRAFVIFAAKDGGNILRDGYIDEVLRFDKLMTTSLADRTKMSERSCHPLCELNRPFHLII
;
A
#
# COMPACT_ATOMS: atom_id res chain seq x y z
N MET A 1 1.59 -17.71 12.24
CA MET A 1 0.13 -17.62 12.44
C MET A 1 -0.20 -16.16 12.71
N CYS A 2 -0.82 -15.45 11.77
CA CYS A 2 -1.36 -14.12 12.03
C CYS A 2 -2.82 -14.30 12.45
N THR A 3 -3.11 -14.03 13.71
CA THR A 3 -4.45 -14.10 14.29
C THR A 3 -5.21 -12.82 13.95
N THR A 4 -6.27 -12.90 13.16
CA THR A 4 -7.19 -11.79 12.92
C THR A 4 -8.04 -11.57 14.18
N ALA A 5 -7.66 -10.59 15.00
CA ALA A 5 -8.54 -10.04 16.01
C ALA A 5 -9.56 -9.13 15.30
N TYR A 6 -10.78 -9.64 15.09
CA TYR A 6 -11.93 -8.79 14.78
C TYR A 6 -12.25 -7.94 16.01
N HIS A 7 -11.64 -6.77 16.09
CA HIS A 7 -12.04 -5.74 17.03
C HIS A 7 -13.09 -4.87 16.32
N THR A 8 -14.37 -5.10 16.60
CA THR A 8 -15.45 -4.12 16.39
C THR A 8 -15.20 -2.94 17.33
N LYS A 9 -14.23 -2.10 16.95
CA LYS A 9 -13.99 -0.80 17.56
C LYS A 9 -15.03 0.15 17.00
N GLU A 10 -15.70 0.94 17.83
CA GLU A 10 -16.56 2.04 17.39
C GLU A 10 -15.90 2.76 16.22
N ILE A 11 -16.63 2.88 15.10
CA ILE A 11 -16.17 3.64 13.95
C ILE A 11 -16.11 5.09 14.41
N THR A 12 -14.92 5.56 14.77
CA THR A 12 -14.68 6.96 15.09
C THR A 12 -15.16 7.83 13.93
N ASN A 13 -15.56 9.08 14.19
CA ASN A 13 -15.99 9.99 13.13
C ASN A 13 -14.99 10.06 11.97
N GLU A 14 -13.68 9.97 12.27
CA GLU A 14 -12.61 9.91 11.27
C GLU A 14 -12.69 8.66 10.38
N ALA A 15 -12.95 7.49 10.97
CA ALA A 15 -13.07 6.24 10.23
C ALA A 15 -14.27 6.27 9.26
N ARG A 16 -15.40 6.85 9.68
CA ARG A 16 -16.57 7.05 8.81
C ARG A 16 -16.26 8.03 7.67
N THR A 17 -15.69 9.19 8.00
CA THR A 17 -15.30 10.20 6.99
C THR A 17 -14.32 9.63 5.96
N TYR A 18 -13.35 8.82 6.38
CA TYR A 18 -12.41 8.17 5.47
C TYR A 18 -13.12 7.24 4.47
N LEU A 19 -14.05 6.42 4.96
CA LEU A 19 -14.81 5.49 4.11
C LEU A 19 -15.71 6.26 3.13
N GLU A 20 -16.41 7.29 3.59
CA GLU A 20 -17.26 8.16 2.76
C GLU A 20 -16.43 8.88 1.68
N PHE A 21 -15.29 9.47 2.06
CA PHE A 21 -14.42 10.21 1.15
C PHE A 21 -13.88 9.33 0.00
N HIS A 22 -13.50 8.09 0.31
CA HIS A 22 -13.01 7.14 -0.69
C HIS A 22 -14.09 6.24 -1.31
N ASN A 23 -15.37 6.47 -0.97
CA ASN A 23 -16.51 5.65 -1.39
C ASN A 23 -16.31 4.14 -1.12
N LEU A 24 -15.93 3.80 0.10
CA LEU A 24 -15.65 2.44 0.56
C LEU A 24 -16.73 1.96 1.53
N THR A 25 -17.14 0.70 1.39
CA THR A 25 -18.08 0.05 2.34
C THR A 25 -17.37 -0.64 3.49
N VAL A 26 -16.09 -1.00 3.30
CA VAL A 26 -15.25 -1.67 4.29
C VAL A 26 -13.81 -1.15 4.20
N PHE A 27 -13.05 -1.30 5.27
CA PHE A 27 -11.63 -1.00 5.22
C PHE A 27 -10.89 -1.97 4.29
N PRO A 28 -10.06 -1.47 3.37
CA PRO A 28 -9.24 -2.31 2.50
C PRO A 28 -8.21 -3.04 3.35
N GLN A 29 -7.89 -4.28 2.98
CA GLN A 29 -6.75 -4.98 3.55
C GLN A 29 -5.46 -4.25 3.13
N ARG A 30 -4.58 -4.01 4.09
CA ARG A 30 -3.31 -3.31 3.86
C ARG A 30 -2.15 -4.29 3.98
N ALA A 31 -1.24 -4.22 3.02
CA ALA A 31 0.05 -4.89 3.08
C ALA A 31 1.14 -3.82 3.17
N PHE A 32 2.14 -4.04 4.02
CA PHE A 32 3.29 -3.16 4.18
C PHE A 32 4.56 -3.95 3.90
N VAL A 33 5.48 -3.35 3.16
CA VAL A 33 6.83 -3.88 2.95
C VAL A 33 7.80 -2.89 3.56
N ILE A 34 8.66 -3.36 4.46
CA ILE A 34 9.66 -2.55 5.14
C ILE A 34 11.02 -2.92 4.56
N PHE A 35 11.73 -1.93 4.02
CA PHE A 35 13.06 -2.09 3.47
C PHE A 35 14.12 -1.58 4.44
N ALA A 36 15.24 -2.30 4.53
CA ALA A 36 16.41 -1.91 5.29
C ALA A 36 17.68 -2.23 4.48
N ALA A 37 18.68 -1.36 4.56
CA ALA A 37 19.95 -1.61 3.87
C ALA A 37 20.67 -2.78 4.55
N LYS A 38 21.13 -3.74 3.76
CA LYS A 38 21.77 -4.98 4.27
C LYS A 38 23.03 -4.69 5.09
N ASP A 39 23.74 -3.62 4.76
CA ASP A 39 24.94 -3.17 5.47
C ASP A 39 24.64 -2.33 6.72
N GLY A 40 23.36 -2.17 7.08
CA GLY A 40 22.92 -1.36 8.21
C GLY A 40 23.01 0.16 7.98
N GLY A 41 23.39 0.60 6.78
CA GLY A 41 23.49 2.02 6.46
C GLY A 41 22.16 2.62 5.97
N ASN A 42 22.24 3.81 5.37
CA ASN A 42 21.07 4.51 4.87
C ASN A 42 20.50 3.82 3.61
N ILE A 43 19.18 3.60 3.58
CA ILE A 43 18.47 3.02 2.43
C ILE A 43 18.34 4.01 1.26
N LEU A 44 18.52 5.32 1.51
CA LEU A 44 18.38 6.39 0.51
C LEU A 44 19.59 6.57 -0.41
N ARG A 45 20.46 5.56 -0.54
CA ARG A 45 21.60 5.60 -1.48
C ARG A 45 21.11 5.20 -2.87
N ASP A 46 21.65 5.82 -3.91
CA ASP A 46 21.19 5.68 -5.30
C ASP A 46 20.96 4.21 -5.73
N GLY A 47 21.89 3.30 -5.42
CA GLY A 47 21.73 1.88 -5.75
C GLY A 47 20.65 1.11 -4.98
N TYR A 48 20.34 1.51 -3.74
CA TYR A 48 19.28 0.87 -2.95
C TYR A 48 17.91 1.46 -3.27
N ILE A 49 17.84 2.77 -3.56
CA ILE A 49 16.61 3.40 -4.05
C ILE A 49 16.16 2.74 -5.36
N ASP A 50 17.08 2.53 -6.30
CA ASP A 50 16.77 1.88 -7.58
C ASP A 50 16.17 0.48 -7.40
N GLU A 51 16.68 -0.29 -6.42
CA GLU A 51 16.14 -1.62 -6.10
C GLU A 51 14.73 -1.53 -5.51
N VAL A 52 14.49 -0.60 -4.58
CA VAL A 52 13.16 -0.36 -4.00
C VAL A 52 12.16 0.07 -5.08
N LEU A 53 12.55 0.99 -5.98
CA LEU A 53 11.72 1.45 -7.09
C LEU A 53 11.41 0.31 -8.07
N ARG A 54 12.39 -0.56 -8.35
CA ARG A 54 12.18 -1.74 -9.18
C ARG A 54 11.18 -2.71 -8.54
N PHE A 55 11.29 -2.94 -7.24
CA PHE A 55 10.34 -3.78 -6.50
C PHE A 55 8.93 -3.18 -6.52
N ASP A 56 8.80 -1.88 -6.24
CA ASP A 56 7.51 -1.16 -6.29
C ASP A 56 6.83 -1.28 -7.66
N LYS A 57 7.61 -1.13 -8.75
CA LYS A 57 7.10 -1.30 -10.11
C LYS A 57 6.59 -2.71 -10.36
N LEU A 58 7.31 -3.75 -9.91
CA LEU A 58 6.90 -5.14 -10.08
C LEU A 58 5.61 -5.45 -9.30
N MET A 59 5.53 -4.99 -8.05
CA MET A 59 4.33 -5.16 -7.23
C MET A 59 3.12 -4.42 -7.79
N THR A 60 3.30 -3.16 -8.16
CA THR A 60 2.22 -2.34 -8.74
C THR A 60 1.74 -2.91 -10.07
N THR A 61 2.65 -3.41 -10.92
CA THR A 61 2.27 -4.08 -12.17
C THR A 61 1.43 -5.33 -11.90
N SER A 62 1.86 -6.16 -10.96
CA SER A 62 1.12 -7.37 -10.57
C SER A 62 -0.28 -7.07 -10.02
N LEU A 63 -0.42 -6.00 -9.23
CA LEU A 63 -1.71 -5.56 -8.68
C LEU A 63 -2.62 -4.89 -9.71
N ALA A 64 -2.03 -4.29 -10.75
CA ALA A 64 -2.76 -3.67 -11.85
C ALA A 64 -3.23 -4.69 -12.89
N ASP A 65 -2.66 -5.90 -12.90
CA ASP A 65 -2.94 -6.92 -13.89
C ASP A 65 -4.35 -7.49 -13.73
N ARG A 66 -5.17 -7.29 -14.76
CA ARG A 66 -6.61 -7.56 -14.77
C ARG A 66 -6.89 -9.01 -15.14
N THR A 67 -6.51 -9.95 -14.29
CA THR A 67 -6.74 -11.36 -14.65
C THR A 67 -8.18 -11.84 -14.42
N LYS A 68 -9.02 -11.14 -13.62
CA LYS A 68 -10.38 -11.63 -13.29
C LYS A 68 -11.50 -10.61 -13.06
N MET A 69 -11.24 -9.29 -13.06
CA MET A 69 -12.25 -8.28 -12.70
C MET A 69 -12.25 -7.08 -13.67
N SER A 70 -13.40 -6.42 -13.83
CA SER A 70 -13.55 -5.20 -14.65
C SER A 70 -12.74 -4.02 -14.11
N GLU A 71 -12.44 -4.03 -12.81
CA GLU A 71 -11.63 -3.05 -12.10
C GLU A 71 -10.32 -3.67 -11.58
N ARG A 72 -9.32 -2.83 -11.33
CA ARG A 72 -8.05 -3.27 -10.72
C ARG A 72 -8.32 -3.68 -9.27
N SER A 73 -7.64 -4.72 -8.79
CA SER A 73 -7.79 -5.21 -7.40
C SER A 73 -7.48 -4.16 -6.33
N CYS A 74 -6.72 -3.13 -6.68
CA CYS A 74 -6.39 -2.01 -5.81
C CYS A 74 -7.36 -0.80 -5.91
N HIS A 75 -8.37 -0.82 -6.79
CA HIS A 75 -9.28 0.31 -6.97
C HIS A 75 -10.12 0.55 -5.70
N PRO A 76 -10.32 1.81 -5.24
CA PRO A 76 -9.87 3.09 -5.80
C PRO A 76 -8.50 3.59 -5.29
N LEU A 77 -7.77 2.80 -4.50
CA LEU A 77 -6.60 3.22 -3.72
C LEU A 77 -5.24 2.84 -4.34
N CYS A 78 -5.18 2.57 -5.64
CA CYS A 78 -3.96 2.12 -6.33
C CYS A 78 -2.77 3.09 -6.22
N GLU A 79 -3.04 4.36 -5.91
CA GLU A 79 -2.03 5.44 -5.83
C GLU A 79 -1.68 5.80 -4.37
N LEU A 80 -2.32 5.16 -3.38
CA LEU A 80 -2.12 5.46 -1.97
C LEU A 80 -0.77 4.88 -1.49
N ASN A 81 0.03 5.69 -0.80
CA ASN A 81 1.35 5.32 -0.25
C ASN A 81 2.39 4.88 -1.29
N ARG A 82 2.29 5.32 -2.54
CA ARG A 82 3.41 5.16 -3.48
C ARG A 82 4.67 5.77 -2.87
N PRO A 83 5.81 5.07 -2.91
CA PRO A 83 6.92 5.31 -2.01
C PRO A 83 7.56 6.70 -2.17
N PHE A 84 7.36 7.40 -3.29
CA PHE A 84 8.09 8.65 -3.56
C PHE A 84 7.33 9.69 -4.40
N HIS A 85 6.13 10.13 -3.99
CA HIS A 85 5.58 11.40 -4.53
C HIS A 85 6.35 12.65 -4.05
N LEU A 86 7.38 12.49 -3.22
CA LEU A 86 8.09 13.58 -2.53
C LEU A 86 9.57 13.72 -2.94
N ILE A 87 10.10 12.86 -3.81
CA ILE A 87 11.44 13.03 -4.37
C ILE A 87 11.25 13.55 -5.80
N ILE A 88 11.38 14.88 -5.95
CA ILE A 88 11.41 15.63 -7.21
C ILE A 88 12.83 16.14 -7.40
#